data_AF-A0A7C2M074-F1
#
_entry.id   AF-A0A7C2M074-F1
#
_cell.length_a   1.000
_cell.length_b   1.000
_cell.length_c   1.000
_cell.angle_alpha   90.00
_cell.angle_beta   90.00
_cell.angle_gamma   90.00
#
_symmetry.space_group_name_H-M   'P 1'
#
loop_
_entity.id
_entity.type
_entity.pdbx_description
1 polymer ?
#
loop_
_entity_poly.entity_id
_entity_poly.type
_entity_poly.pdbx_seq_one_letter_code
_entity_poly.pdbx_strand_id
1 'polypeptide(L)'
;MAIISSHQAGITHQELKEAIPESLLSRNIHLHWIDKSRSGNGVYTLTAKIEIDGQILLLSSKTDDKALIDNWEVHDPTFHTNSLLIALERILTDPANEDILISL
;
A
#
# COMPACT_ATOMS: atom_id res chain seq x y z
N MET A 1 9.11 -20.24 -2.36
CA MET A 1 7.81 -19.63 -2.72
C MET A 1 7.73 -18.33 -1.93
N ALA A 2 7.48 -17.20 -2.58
CA ALA A 2 7.44 -15.90 -1.91
C ALA A 2 6.33 -15.86 -0.86
N ILE A 3 6.64 -15.38 0.35
CA ILE A 3 5.67 -15.18 1.42
C ILE A 3 5.19 -13.75 1.34
N ILE A 4 3.90 -13.58 1.09
CA ILE A 4 3.20 -12.29 1.15
C ILE A 4 2.30 -12.35 2.39
N SER A 5 2.22 -11.28 3.17
CA SER A 5 1.42 -11.28 4.40
C SER A 5 1.16 -9.86 4.91
N SER A 6 0.20 -9.71 5.83
CA SER A 6 -0.17 -8.40 6.37
C SER A 6 -0.63 -8.49 7.83
N HIS A 7 -0.26 -7.49 8.63
CA HIS A 7 -0.89 -7.18 9.92
C HIS A 7 -1.97 -6.09 9.79
N GLN A 8 -2.10 -5.45 8.63
CA GLN A 8 -3.13 -4.46 8.36
C GLN A 8 -4.51 -5.14 8.38
N ALA A 9 -5.37 -4.68 9.29
CA ALA A 9 -6.76 -5.11 9.34
C ALA A 9 -7.50 -4.69 8.06
N GLY A 10 -8.41 -5.54 7.61
CA GLY A 10 -9.23 -5.28 6.42
C GLY A 10 -8.55 -5.57 5.09
N ILE A 11 -7.36 -6.18 5.06
CA ILE A 11 -6.71 -6.68 3.84
C ILE A 11 -6.46 -8.18 3.99
N THR A 12 -7.02 -8.98 3.09
CA THR A 12 -6.70 -10.42 3.01
C THR A 12 -5.38 -10.67 2.28
N HIS A 13 -4.82 -11.87 2.47
CA HIS A 13 -3.61 -12.30 1.75
C HIS A 13 -3.77 -12.31 0.23
N GLN A 14 -4.95 -12.68 -0.26
CA GLN A 14 -5.20 -12.74 -1.71
C GLN A 14 -5.27 -11.34 -2.31
N GLU A 15 -6.04 -10.45 -1.68
CA GLU A 15 -6.12 -9.03 -2.05
C GLU A 15 -4.76 -8.34 -2.03
N LEU A 16 -3.94 -8.62 -1.02
CA LEU A 16 -2.59 -8.04 -0.95
C LEU A 16 -1.71 -8.45 -2.12
N LYS A 17 -1.82 -9.70 -2.57
CA LYS A 17 -1.08 -10.17 -3.76
C LYS A 17 -1.50 -9.44 -5.02
N GLU A 18 -2.76 -9.04 -5.14
CA GLU A 18 -3.27 -8.31 -6.30
C GLU A 18 -2.79 -6.86 -6.32
N ALA A 19 -2.52 -6.26 -5.15
CA ALA A 19 -2.02 -4.88 -5.03
C ALA A 19 -0.47 -4.76 -5.13
N ILE A 20 0.27 -5.86 -5.02
CA ILE A 20 1.73 -5.86 -5.14
C ILE A 20 2.12 -5.88 -6.62
N PRO A 21 2.96 -4.94 -7.09
CA PRO A 21 3.47 -4.94 -8.46
C PRO A 21 4.17 -6.25 -8.82
N GLU A 22 4.04 -6.68 -10.08
CA GLU A 22 4.62 -7.95 -10.56
C GLU A 22 6.12 -8.08 -10.29
N SER A 23 6.85 -6.95 -10.36
CA SER A 23 8.30 -6.88 -10.07
C SER A 23 8.65 -7.30 -8.65
N LEU A 24 7.72 -7.20 -7.71
CA LEU A 24 7.89 -7.51 -6.30
C LEU A 24 7.26 -8.85 -5.88
N LEU A 25 6.45 -9.50 -6.74
CA LEU A 25 5.76 -10.76 -6.39
C LEU A 25 6.71 -11.94 -6.11
N SER A 26 7.96 -11.87 -6.55
CA SER A 26 8.98 -12.88 -6.27
C SER A 26 9.65 -12.70 -4.89
N ARG A 27 9.40 -11.58 -4.21
CA ARG A 27 10.03 -11.16 -2.95
C ARG A 27 9.18 -11.54 -1.74
N ASN A 28 9.82 -11.75 -0.59
CA ASN A 28 9.08 -11.92 0.67
C ASN A 28 8.61 -10.54 1.14
N ILE A 29 7.31 -10.38 1.32
CA ILE A 29 6.69 -9.09 1.63
C ILE A 29 5.78 -9.23 2.84
N HIS A 30 5.96 -8.32 3.78
CA HIS A 30 5.08 -8.20 4.94
C HIS A 30 4.63 -6.74 5.12
N LEU A 31 3.33 -6.50 4.93
CA LEU A 31 2.72 -5.21 5.18
C LEU A 31 2.42 -5.06 6.67
N HIS A 32 3.09 -4.12 7.35
CA HIS A 32 2.79 -3.86 8.76
C HIS A 32 1.53 -3.01 8.93
N TRP A 33 1.46 -1.90 8.20
CA TRP A 33 0.32 -0.99 8.22
C TRP A 33 0.37 -0.02 7.04
N ILE A 34 -0.80 0.54 6.72
CA ILE A 34 -0.95 1.68 5.81
C ILE A 34 -1.80 2.75 6.48
N ASP A 35 -1.42 4.02 6.32
CA ASP A 35 -2.13 5.14 6.91
C ASP A 35 -2.15 6.35 5.95
N LYS A 36 -3.04 7.30 6.24
CA LYS A 36 -3.17 8.57 5.54
C LYS A 36 -3.04 9.72 6.54
N SER A 37 -2.35 10.77 6.13
CA SER A 37 -2.28 12.03 6.87
C SER A 37 -2.57 13.21 5.95
N ARG A 38 -3.25 14.24 6.45
CA ARG A 38 -3.53 15.44 5.67
C ARG A 38 -2.27 16.28 5.53
N SER A 39 -1.92 16.65 4.29
CA SER A 39 -0.71 17.43 3.97
C SER A 39 -1.01 18.89 3.65
N GLY A 40 -2.29 19.26 3.51
CA GLY A 40 -2.77 20.62 3.25
C GLY A 40 -3.42 20.76 1.87
N ASN A 41 -4.23 21.81 1.66
CA ASN A 41 -4.86 22.14 0.37
C ASN A 41 -5.65 20.98 -0.31
N GLY A 42 -6.22 20.07 0.48
CA GLY A 42 -6.94 18.91 -0.05
C GLY A 42 -6.05 17.74 -0.49
N VAL A 43 -4.73 17.84 -0.27
CA VAL A 43 -3.75 16.79 -0.51
C VAL A 43 -3.53 15.98 0.77
N TYR A 44 -3.37 14.68 0.59
CA TYR A 44 -3.06 13.69 1.61
C TYR A 44 -1.74 13.01 1.28
N THR A 45 -0.98 12.65 2.30
CA THR A 45 0.14 11.72 2.19
C THR A 45 -0.35 10.35 2.63
N LEU A 46 -0.17 9.37 1.77
CA LEU A 46 -0.32 7.95 2.04
C LEU A 46 1.04 7.42 2.51
N THR A 47 1.07 6.65 3.59
CA THR A 47 2.30 6.09 4.14
C THR A 47 2.11 4.61 4.43
N ALA A 48 3.06 3.78 4.01
CA ALA A 48 3.08 2.36 4.31
C ALA A 48 4.40 1.98 4.98
N LYS A 49 4.29 1.20 6.06
CA LYS A 49 5.43 0.47 6.61
C LYS A 49 5.38 -0.96 6.06
N ILE A 50 6.37 -1.31 5.26
CA ILE A 50 6.44 -2.60 4.57
C ILE A 50 7.82 -3.21 4.79
N GLU A 51 7.87 -4.52 5.02
CA GLU A 51 9.11 -5.28 5.06
C GLU A 51 9.23 -6.06 3.75
N ILE A 52 10.37 -5.93 3.06
CA ILE A 52 10.68 -6.64 1.81
C ILE A 52 12.02 -7.35 1.98
N ASP A 53 12.03 -8.68 1.84
CA ASP A 53 13.22 -9.54 2.03
C ASP A 53 13.98 -9.29 3.34
N GLY A 54 13.26 -8.95 4.42
CA GLY A 54 13.83 -8.66 5.74
C GLY A 54 14.23 -7.20 5.96
N GLN A 55 14.11 -6.34 4.94
CA GLN A 55 14.36 -4.91 5.05
C GLN A 55 13.06 -4.14 5.29
N ILE A 56 13.00 -3.41 6.40
CA ILE A 56 11.87 -2.53 6.72
C ILE A 56 12.03 -1.21 5.96
N LEU A 57 11.00 -0.86 5.19
CA LEU A 57 10.87 0.36 4.42
C LEU A 57 9.69 1.18 4.94
N LEU A 58 9.86 2.50 4.90
CA LEU A 58 8.79 3.45 5.11
C LEU A 58 8.61 4.22 3.81
N LEU A 59 7.58 3.86 3.05
CA LEU A 59 7.30 4.41 1.74
C LEU A 59 6.11 5.35 1.83
N SER A 60 6.10 6.38 0.99
CA SER A 60 5.01 7.35 0.98
C SER A 60 4.68 7.82 -0.42
N SER A 61 3.45 8.26 -0.62
CA SER A 61 2.96 8.85 -1.85
C SER A 61 1.99 9.98 -1.53
N LYS A 62 1.84 10.97 -2.42
CA LYS A 62 0.86 12.05 -2.27
C LYS A 62 -0.34 11.80 -3.16
N THR A 63 -1.52 12.14 -2.66
CA THR A 63 -2.76 12.05 -3.42
C THR A 63 -3.73 13.17 -3.07
N ASP A 64 -4.48 13.65 -4.05
CA ASP A 64 -5.62 14.55 -3.91
C ASP A 64 -6.96 13.82 -4.21
N ASP A 65 -6.91 12.49 -4.38
CA ASP A 65 -8.06 11.65 -4.67
C ASP A 65 -8.98 11.54 -3.46
N LYS A 66 -10.00 12.39 -3.42
CA LYS A 66 -10.97 12.42 -2.33
C LYS A 66 -11.77 11.14 -2.22
N ALA A 67 -12.05 10.44 -3.32
CA ALA A 67 -12.82 9.21 -3.27
C ALA A 67 -12.05 8.10 -2.54
N LEU A 68 -10.73 8.01 -2.77
CA LEU A 68 -9.86 7.10 -2.03
C LEU A 68 -9.87 7.40 -0.52
N ILE A 69 -9.85 8.68 -0.15
CA ILE A 69 -9.79 9.13 1.25
C ILE A 69 -11.15 8.96 1.95
N ASP A 70 -12.24 9.30 1.27
CA ASP A 70 -13.60 9.20 1.80
C ASP A 70 -14.01 7.72 1.99
N ASN A 71 -13.49 6.81 1.15
CA ASN A 71 -13.73 5.38 1.26
C ASN A 71 -12.67 4.63 2.09
N TRP A 72 -11.83 5.31 2.88
CA TRP A 72 -10.68 4.68 3.57
C TRP A 72 -11.07 3.58 4.55
N GLU A 73 -12.20 3.72 5.23
CA GLU A 73 -12.69 2.78 6.26
C GLU A 73 -13.98 2.06 5.82
N VAL A 74 -14.29 2.11 4.52
CA VAL A 74 -15.48 1.43 3.98
C VAL A 74 -15.20 -0.06 3.90
N HIS A 75 -15.64 -0.79 4.93
CA HIS A 75 -15.64 -2.24 4.99
C HIS A 75 -16.97 -2.79 4.44
N ASP A 76 -17.29 -2.47 3.18
CA ASP A 76 -18.49 -2.97 2.53
C ASP A 76 -18.15 -4.25 1.74
N PRO A 77 -18.72 -5.41 2.12
CA PRO A 77 -18.46 -6.69 1.45
C PRO A 77 -18.98 -6.75 0.00
N THR A 78 -19.78 -5.77 -0.44
CA THR A 78 -20.24 -5.62 -1.83
C THR A 78 -19.42 -4.61 -2.63
N PHE A 79 -18.63 -3.79 -1.94
CA PHE A 79 -17.72 -2.82 -2.54
C PHE A 79 -16.37 -3.52 -2.75
N HIS A 80 -16.13 -3.98 -3.98
CA HIS A 80 -14.98 -4.82 -4.33
C HIS A 80 -13.64 -4.05 -4.35
N THR A 81 -13.66 -2.75 -4.07
CA THR A 81 -12.49 -1.88 -4.17
C THR A 81 -12.07 -1.41 -2.80
N ASN A 82 -11.07 -2.09 -2.24
CA ASN A 82 -10.49 -1.75 -0.96
C ASN A 82 -9.52 -0.57 -1.10
N SER A 83 -9.89 0.59 -0.56
CA SER A 83 -9.08 1.82 -0.61
C SER A 83 -7.67 1.62 -0.09
N LEU A 84 -7.47 0.73 0.88
CA LEU A 84 -6.14 0.44 1.42
C LEU A 84 -5.24 -0.27 0.39
N LEU A 85 -5.81 -1.13 -0.46
CA LEU A 85 -5.08 -1.79 -1.55
C LEU A 85 -4.66 -0.78 -2.62
N ILE A 86 -5.57 0.11 -3.03
CA ILE A 86 -5.26 1.18 -3.99
C ILE A 86 -4.17 2.08 -3.43
N ALA A 87 -4.27 2.44 -2.14
CA ALA A 87 -3.27 3.26 -1.49
C ALA A 87 -1.90 2.58 -1.49
N LEU A 88 -1.85 1.27 -1.23
CA LEU A 88 -0.62 0.50 -1.27
C LEU A 88 -0.03 0.45 -2.68
N GLU A 89 -0.84 0.12 -3.68
CA GLU A 89 -0.44 0.09 -5.08
C GLU A 89 0.17 1.44 -5.50
N ARG A 90 -0.49 2.55 -5.16
CA ARG A 90 0.03 3.91 -5.42
C ARG A 90 1.37 4.17 -4.75
N ILE A 91 1.55 3.73 -3.52
CA ILE A 91 2.84 3.88 -2.82
C ILE A 91 3.93 3.06 -3.51
N LEU A 92 3.66 1.80 -3.87
CA LEU A 92 4.62 0.89 -4.48
C LEU A 92 4.95 1.22 -5.94
N THR A 93 4.11 2.03 -6.60
CA THR A 93 4.30 2.49 -7.98
C THR A 93 4.65 3.97 -8.08
N ASP A 94 4.79 4.67 -6.95
CA ASP A 94 5.20 6.08 -6.94
C ASP A 94 6.65 6.19 -7.45
N PRO A 95 6.91 7.02 -8.48
CA PRO A 95 8.28 7.24 -8.97
C PRO A 95 9.27 7.68 -7.90
N ALA A 96 8.81 8.36 -6.84
CA ALA A 96 9.66 8.76 -5.72
C ALA A 96 10.18 7.57 -4.88
N ASN A 97 9.51 6.42 -4.96
CA ASN A 97 9.91 5.19 -4.26
C ASN A 97 10.65 4.19 -5.18
N GLU A 98 10.70 4.44 -6.48
CA GLU A 98 11.27 3.53 -7.48
C GLU A 98 12.74 3.19 -7.18
N ASP A 99 13.58 4.19 -6.93
CA ASP A 99 15.00 3.97 -6.62
C ASP A 99 15.22 3.07 -5.39
N ILE A 100 14.38 3.24 -4.37
CA ILE A 100 14.43 2.43 -3.14
C ILE A 100 14.06 0.99 -3.48
N LEU A 101 12.98 0.80 -4.24
CA LEU A 101 12.45 -0.53 -4.57
C LEU A 101 13.36 -1.31 -5.54
N ILE A 102 14.02 -0.63 -6.48
CA ILE A 102 14.98 -1.25 -7.41
C ILE A 102 16.28 -1.65 -6.69
N SER A 103 16.61 -0.99 -5.57
CA SER A 103 17.84 -1.27 -4.82
C SER A 103 17.79 -2.53 -3.93
N LEU A 104 16.64 -3.22 -3.87
CA LEU A 104 16.38 -4.44 -3.07
C LEU A 104 16.73 -5.73 -3.83
#